data_AF-A0A535CE90-F1
#
_entry.id   AF-A0A535CE90-F1
#
_cell.length_a   1.000
_cell.length_b   1.000
_cell.length_c   1.000
_cell.angle_alpha   90.00
_cell.angle_beta   90.00
_cell.angle_gamma   90.00
#
_symmetry.space_group_name_H-M   'P 1'
#
loop_
_entity.id
_entity.type
_entity.pdbx_description
1 polymer ?
#
loop_
_entity_poly.entity_id
_entity_poly.type
_entity_poly.pdbx_seq_one_letter_code
_entity_poly.pdbx_strand_id
1 'polypeptide(L)'
;MEQLVAQSTLRVAGALDPDEGWDSLSTALTEALRKDSRTMRLVRRALRGQMHDGQVALSPQGEATEEQISQKLSGGQVLVLASGNLGLISFTDDPARLTYEQLSHRFPGLLLGLSQHEGISFLLVHSETEGGLVLGAKGIYYLEQGYAVGENPLAPFGSSAAAHLKRTDGFSNAPDILVMSLYRPETGEVAAFEELVGCHGGLGGPQTHPFVLYPVVLPMDPGPIVGAAALHTQLKTWVRTSSKQSKLP
;
A
#
# COMPACT_ATOMS: atom_id res chain seq x y z
N MET A 1 -37.75 -2.21 -11.34
CA MET A 1 -36.78 -1.09 -11.43
C MET A 1 -35.41 -1.73 -11.53
N GLU A 2 -35.20 -2.36 -12.69
CA GLU A 2 -34.00 -3.11 -13.08
C GLU A 2 -33.18 -2.20 -14.02
N GLN A 3 -31.87 -2.45 -14.10
CA GLN A 3 -30.82 -1.78 -14.90
C GLN A 3 -30.05 -0.66 -14.20
N LEU A 4 -28.86 -0.99 -13.67
CA LEU A 4 -27.57 -0.39 -14.05
C LEU A 4 -26.42 -1.04 -13.24
N VAL A 5 -25.92 -2.20 -13.64
CA VAL A 5 -24.56 -2.65 -13.29
C VAL A 5 -24.03 -3.42 -14.48
N ALA A 6 -23.56 -2.69 -15.50
CA ALA A 6 -22.84 -3.26 -16.61
C ALA A 6 -21.34 -2.96 -16.44
N GLN A 7 -20.60 -4.05 -16.22
CA GLN A 7 -19.25 -4.29 -16.74
C GLN A 7 -18.11 -3.37 -16.29
N SER A 8 -17.47 -3.76 -15.19
CA SER A 8 -16.03 -3.62 -15.04
C SER A 8 -15.42 -5.01 -14.95
N THR A 9 -14.81 -5.50 -16.02
CA THR A 9 -13.89 -6.65 -15.98
C THR A 9 -12.61 -6.22 -15.30
N LEU A 10 -12.60 -6.24 -13.96
CA LEU A 10 -11.40 -5.97 -13.16
C LEU A 10 -10.43 -7.15 -13.34
N ARG A 11 -9.28 -6.90 -13.95
CA ARG A 11 -8.17 -7.87 -13.97
C ARG A 11 -7.15 -7.45 -12.93
N VAL A 12 -6.92 -8.32 -11.95
CA VAL A 12 -5.92 -8.14 -10.89
C VAL A 12 -4.68 -8.91 -11.30
N ALA A 13 -3.56 -8.22 -11.46
CA ALA A 13 -2.25 -8.83 -11.66
C ALA A 13 -1.42 -8.60 -10.39
N GLY A 14 -1.11 -9.68 -9.67
CA GLY A 14 -0.15 -9.68 -8.57
C GLY A 14 1.20 -10.20 -9.06
N ALA A 15 2.27 -9.48 -8.77
CA ALA A 15 3.63 -10.00 -8.90
C ALA A 15 4.01 -10.63 -7.55
N LEU A 16 3.81 -11.94 -7.42
CA LEU A 16 4.29 -12.75 -6.31
C LEU A 16 4.99 -13.98 -6.90
N ASP A 17 6.03 -14.44 -6.20
CA ASP A 17 6.84 -15.58 -6.62
C ASP A 17 5.96 -16.84 -6.84
N PRO A 18 6.17 -17.63 -7.91
CA PRO A 18 5.14 -18.53 -8.44
C PRO A 18 4.78 -19.75 -7.59
N ASP A 19 5.60 -20.17 -6.63
CA ASP A 19 5.63 -21.61 -6.31
C ASP A 19 4.91 -22.06 -5.03
N GLU A 20 4.48 -21.19 -4.09
CA GLU A 20 3.93 -21.70 -2.81
C GLU A 20 2.63 -21.04 -2.29
N GLY A 21 2.32 -19.78 -2.68
CA GLY A 21 1.16 -19.04 -2.13
C GLY A 21 -0.17 -19.15 -2.89
N TRP A 22 -0.15 -19.53 -4.17
CA TRP A 22 -1.35 -19.55 -5.01
C TRP A 22 -2.29 -20.74 -4.75
N ASP A 23 -1.73 -21.87 -4.32
CA ASP A 23 -2.50 -23.04 -3.91
C ASP A 23 -3.28 -22.78 -2.61
N SER A 24 -2.75 -21.93 -1.72
CA SER A 24 -3.44 -21.55 -0.48
C SER A 24 -4.60 -20.59 -0.76
N LEU A 25 -4.41 -19.62 -1.66
CA LEU A 25 -5.41 -18.63 -2.06
C LEU A 25 -6.55 -19.26 -2.86
N SER A 26 -6.24 -20.17 -3.77
CA SER A 26 -7.25 -20.93 -4.53
C SER A 26 -8.04 -21.89 -3.62
N THR A 27 -7.40 -22.47 -2.61
CA THR A 27 -8.06 -23.29 -1.59
C THR A 27 -8.97 -22.46 -0.69
N ALA A 28 -8.51 -21.30 -0.21
CA ALA A 28 -9.32 -20.37 0.59
C ALA A 28 -10.52 -19.82 -0.19
N LEU A 29 -10.34 -19.47 -1.48
CA LEU A 29 -11.43 -19.09 -2.37
C LEU A 29 -12.42 -20.25 -2.55
N THR A 30 -11.92 -21.47 -2.77
CA THR A 30 -12.73 -22.68 -2.96
C THR A 30 -13.51 -23.06 -1.69
N GLU A 31 -12.94 -22.84 -0.51
CA GLU A 31 -13.59 -23.10 0.78
C GLU A 31 -14.63 -22.03 1.12
N ALA A 32 -14.35 -20.75 0.84
CA ALA A 32 -15.32 -19.66 0.96
C ALA A 32 -16.53 -19.88 0.02
N LEU A 33 -16.29 -20.45 -1.16
CA LEU A 33 -17.34 -20.83 -2.11
C LEU A 33 -18.22 -21.98 -1.60
N ARG A 34 -17.76 -22.84 -0.68
CA ARG A 34 -18.57 -23.97 -0.18
C ARG A 34 -19.63 -23.58 0.85
N LYS A 35 -19.57 -22.38 1.45
CA LYS A 35 -20.41 -22.03 2.61
C LYS A 35 -21.76 -21.38 2.32
N ASP A 36 -22.13 -21.06 1.07
CA ASP A 36 -23.45 -20.45 0.81
C ASP A 36 -24.08 -20.81 -0.55
N SER A 37 -25.24 -21.48 -0.52
CA SER A 37 -25.84 -22.15 -1.69
C SER A 37 -26.56 -21.20 -2.67
N ARG A 38 -26.93 -19.99 -2.22
CA ARG A 38 -27.68 -19.01 -3.03
C ARG A 38 -26.75 -18.09 -3.83
N THR A 39 -25.67 -17.65 -3.21
CA THR A 39 -24.59 -16.86 -3.83
C THR A 39 -23.84 -17.65 -4.90
N MET A 40 -23.72 -18.97 -4.70
CA MET A 40 -23.12 -19.93 -5.65
C MET A 40 -23.70 -19.85 -7.06
N ARG A 41 -25.02 -19.71 -7.23
CA ARG A 41 -25.65 -19.72 -8.56
C ARG A 41 -25.32 -18.47 -9.39
N LEU A 42 -25.09 -17.35 -8.72
CA LEU A 42 -24.75 -16.07 -9.36
C LEU A 42 -23.27 -16.04 -9.74
N VAL A 43 -22.38 -16.47 -8.83
CA VAL A 43 -20.94 -16.57 -9.06
C VAL A 43 -20.63 -17.59 -10.18
N ARG A 44 -21.29 -18.76 -10.18
CA ARG A 44 -21.10 -19.80 -11.21
C ARG A 44 -21.61 -19.39 -12.60
N ARG A 45 -22.57 -18.46 -12.66
CA ARG A 45 -23.07 -17.89 -13.93
C ARG A 45 -22.11 -16.83 -14.49
N ALA A 46 -21.42 -16.09 -13.62
CA ALA A 46 -20.39 -15.13 -14.00
C ALA A 46 -19.06 -15.80 -14.39
N LEU A 47 -18.69 -16.90 -13.75
CA LEU A 47 -17.42 -17.61 -13.98
C LEU A 47 -17.49 -18.73 -15.03
N ARG A 48 -18.62 -18.90 -15.72
CA ARG A 48 -18.86 -20.01 -16.67
C ARG A 48 -17.89 -20.03 -17.86
N GLY A 49 -17.28 -18.89 -18.18
CA GLY A 49 -16.25 -18.77 -19.23
C GLY A 49 -14.82 -19.09 -18.77
N GLN A 50 -14.61 -19.34 -17.48
CA GLN A 50 -13.28 -19.58 -16.87
C GLN A 50 -13.20 -20.92 -16.11
N MET A 51 -14.23 -21.77 -16.20
CA MET A 51 -14.26 -23.10 -15.59
C MET A 51 -14.09 -24.16 -16.68
N HIS A 52 -12.98 -24.90 -16.66
CA HIS A 52 -12.88 -26.23 -17.28
C HIS A 52 -12.78 -27.27 -16.16
N ASP A 53 -13.67 -28.25 -16.19
CA ASP A 53 -13.69 -29.42 -15.30
C ASP A 53 -13.75 -29.16 -13.77
N GLY A 54 -14.41 -28.08 -13.36
CA GLY A 54 -14.70 -27.81 -11.94
C GLY A 54 -13.53 -27.28 -11.12
N GLN A 55 -12.39 -26.99 -11.75
CA GLN A 55 -11.24 -26.31 -11.17
C GLN A 55 -10.97 -25.00 -11.94
N VAL A 56 -10.50 -23.98 -11.22
CA VAL A 56 -10.09 -22.70 -11.79
C VAL A 56 -8.60 -22.79 -12.06
N ALA A 57 -8.20 -22.92 -13.32
CA ALA A 57 -6.80 -23.02 -13.71
C ALA A 57 -6.20 -21.61 -13.88
N LEU A 58 -5.38 -21.19 -12.92
CA LEU A 58 -4.57 -19.97 -13.01
C LEU A 58 -3.20 -20.24 -12.39
N SER A 59 -2.17 -20.38 -13.22
CA SER A 59 -0.76 -20.38 -12.81
C SER A 59 0.04 -19.55 -13.81
N PRO A 60 0.98 -18.70 -13.36
CA PRO A 60 2.07 -18.23 -14.20
C PRO A 60 3.41 -18.77 -13.67
N GLN A 61 4.08 -19.61 -14.45
CA GLN A 61 5.48 -20.01 -14.21
C GLN A 61 6.44 -18.90 -14.67
N GLY A 62 7.42 -18.56 -13.82
CA GLY A 62 8.62 -17.78 -14.13
C GLY A 62 8.52 -16.25 -13.97
N GLU A 63 9.65 -15.62 -13.60
CA GLU A 63 9.83 -14.16 -13.55
C GLU A 63 9.43 -13.52 -14.89
N ALA A 64 8.39 -12.68 -14.87
CA ALA A 64 7.88 -12.02 -16.07
C ALA A 64 8.72 -10.79 -16.42
N THR A 65 9.09 -10.65 -17.70
CA THR A 65 9.81 -9.47 -18.20
C THR A 65 8.90 -8.23 -18.23
N GLU A 66 9.47 -7.01 -18.20
CA GLU A 66 8.71 -5.75 -18.29
C GLU A 66 7.76 -5.70 -19.50
N GLU A 67 8.16 -6.30 -20.62
CA GLU A 67 7.35 -6.41 -21.84
C GLU A 67 6.18 -7.37 -21.68
N GLN A 68 6.35 -8.46 -20.92
CA GLN A 68 5.28 -9.41 -20.59
C GLN A 68 4.30 -8.83 -19.56
N ILE A 69 4.79 -8.03 -18.61
CA ILE A 69 3.96 -7.25 -17.68
C ILE A 69 3.12 -6.24 -18.48
N SER A 70 3.75 -5.47 -19.37
CA SER A 70 3.08 -4.48 -20.22
C SER A 70 2.03 -5.10 -21.15
N GLN A 71 2.32 -6.25 -21.76
CA GLN A 71 1.35 -6.98 -22.60
C GLN A 71 0.18 -7.55 -21.78
N LYS A 72 0.42 -8.08 -20.58
CA LYS A 72 -0.65 -8.51 -19.67
C LYS A 72 -1.53 -7.34 -19.23
N LEU A 73 -0.97 -6.15 -19.03
CA LEU A 73 -1.65 -4.92 -18.56
C LEU A 73 -2.54 -4.22 -19.62
N SER A 74 -2.64 -4.73 -20.84
CA SER A 74 -3.29 -4.06 -21.99
C SER A 74 -4.83 -3.96 -21.98
N GLY A 75 -5.44 -3.87 -20.78
CA GLY A 75 -6.79 -3.34 -20.61
C GLY A 75 -7.30 -3.46 -19.18
N GLY A 76 -7.88 -2.40 -18.62
CA GLY A 76 -8.78 -2.49 -17.47
C GLY A 76 -8.15 -2.97 -16.16
N GLN A 77 -6.87 -2.68 -15.87
CA GLN A 77 -6.16 -3.40 -14.79
C GLN A 77 -6.00 -2.60 -13.52
N VAL A 78 -6.16 -3.31 -12.41
CA VAL A 78 -5.73 -2.85 -11.10
C VAL A 78 -4.42 -3.55 -10.81
N LEU A 79 -3.35 -2.75 -10.70
CA LEU A 79 -2.07 -3.20 -10.18
C LEU A 79 -2.12 -3.15 -8.66
N VAL A 80 -1.87 -4.29 -8.03
CA VAL A 80 -1.73 -4.39 -6.58
C VAL A 80 -0.34 -4.90 -6.26
N LEU A 81 0.43 -4.10 -5.54
CA LEU A 81 1.74 -4.46 -5.03
C LEU A 81 1.68 -4.58 -3.51
N ALA A 82 2.17 -5.71 -2.99
CA ALA A 82 2.41 -5.91 -1.58
C ALA A 82 3.91 -5.76 -1.31
N SER A 83 4.27 -5.01 -0.29
CA SER A 83 5.63 -4.93 0.22
C SER A 83 5.56 -4.89 1.74
N GLY A 84 5.78 -6.04 2.36
CA GLY A 84 5.62 -6.17 3.80
C GLY A 84 4.22 -5.76 4.28
N ASN A 85 4.15 -4.82 5.22
CA ASN A 85 2.90 -4.31 5.77
C ASN A 85 2.29 -3.12 5.00
N LEU A 86 2.82 -2.84 3.80
CA LEU A 86 2.41 -1.78 2.90
C LEU A 86 1.82 -2.37 1.61
N GLY A 87 0.60 -1.96 1.28
CA GLY A 87 -0.06 -2.26 0.01
C GLY A 87 -0.12 -1.00 -0.87
N LEU A 88 0.04 -1.17 -2.18
CA LEU A 88 -0.08 -0.11 -3.18
C LEU A 88 -1.07 -0.56 -4.25
N ILE A 89 -2.10 0.24 -4.49
CA ILE A 89 -3.15 -0.04 -5.47
C ILE A 89 -3.15 1.10 -6.50
N SER A 90 -2.99 0.74 -7.78
CA SER A 90 -3.05 1.67 -8.91
C SER A 90 -3.96 1.15 -10.01
N PHE A 91 -4.85 2.01 -10.51
CA PHE A 91 -5.73 1.77 -11.64
C PHE A 91 -5.04 2.23 -12.91
N THR A 92 -4.66 1.29 -13.77
CA THR A 92 -3.80 1.57 -14.93
C THR A 92 -4.56 2.11 -16.14
N ASP A 93 -5.88 2.29 -16.02
CA ASP A 93 -6.73 2.83 -17.08
C ASP A 93 -6.68 4.35 -17.18
N ASP A 94 -6.14 5.02 -16.17
CA ASP A 94 -5.95 6.46 -16.14
C ASP A 94 -4.44 6.78 -16.21
N PRO A 95 -4.01 7.72 -17.07
CA PRO A 95 -2.61 8.15 -17.10
C PRO A 95 -2.19 8.92 -15.85
N ALA A 96 -3.13 9.41 -15.04
CA ALA A 96 -2.88 10.14 -13.82
C ALA A 96 -3.36 9.37 -12.58
N ARG A 97 -2.80 9.73 -11.43
CA ARG A 97 -3.25 9.24 -10.13
C ARG A 97 -4.70 9.64 -9.90
N LEU A 98 -5.56 8.69 -9.59
CA LEU A 98 -6.95 8.92 -9.27
C LEU A 98 -7.11 9.59 -7.91
N THR A 99 -8.02 10.55 -7.85
CA THR A 99 -8.31 11.33 -6.65
C THR A 99 -9.37 10.64 -5.79
N TYR A 100 -9.49 11.02 -4.52
CA TYR A 100 -10.50 10.50 -3.60
C TYR A 100 -11.91 10.63 -4.18
N GLU A 101 -12.21 11.76 -4.82
CA GLU A 101 -13.48 12.07 -5.45
C GLU A 101 -13.74 11.13 -6.64
N GLN A 102 -12.74 10.95 -7.51
CA GLN A 102 -12.81 10.06 -8.66
C GLN A 102 -12.95 8.59 -8.24
N LEU A 103 -12.18 8.14 -7.25
CA LEU A 103 -12.26 6.80 -6.67
C LEU A 103 -13.65 6.53 -6.08
N SER A 104 -14.18 7.49 -5.30
CA SER A 104 -15.50 7.39 -4.67
C SER A 104 -16.63 7.33 -5.69
N HIS A 105 -16.52 8.09 -6.78
CA HIS A 105 -17.49 8.09 -7.87
C HIS A 105 -17.41 6.83 -8.73
N ARG A 106 -16.21 6.41 -9.15
CA ARG A 106 -15.99 5.29 -10.06
C ARG A 106 -16.15 3.93 -9.39
N PHE A 107 -15.77 3.82 -8.11
CA PHE A 107 -15.82 2.58 -7.33
C PHE A 107 -16.55 2.80 -6.00
N PRO A 108 -17.89 2.98 -6.02
CA PRO A 108 -18.65 3.23 -4.80
C PRO A 108 -18.45 2.12 -3.76
N GLY A 109 -18.09 2.52 -2.55
CA GLY A 109 -17.88 1.61 -1.42
C GLY A 109 -16.50 0.95 -1.34
N LEU A 110 -15.60 1.14 -2.33
CA LEU A 110 -14.25 0.58 -2.28
C LEU A 110 -13.46 1.08 -1.07
N LEU A 111 -13.33 2.41 -0.92
CA LEU A 111 -12.57 3.02 0.16
C LEU A 111 -13.17 2.70 1.53
N LEU A 112 -14.51 2.67 1.62
CA LEU A 112 -15.21 2.28 2.84
C LEU A 112 -14.97 0.80 3.18
N GLY A 113 -15.10 -0.10 2.20
CA GLY A 113 -14.89 -1.53 2.41
C GLY A 113 -13.48 -1.86 2.87
N LEU A 114 -12.48 -1.21 2.25
CA LEU A 114 -11.08 -1.36 2.63
C LEU A 114 -10.81 -0.77 4.03
N SER A 115 -11.30 0.44 4.33
CA SER A 115 -11.04 1.07 5.64
C SER A 115 -11.73 0.36 6.81
N GLN A 116 -12.77 -0.43 6.55
CA GLN A 116 -13.47 -1.24 7.56
C GLN A 116 -12.88 -2.65 7.74
N HIS A 117 -11.92 -3.05 6.89
CA HIS A 117 -11.34 -4.39 6.98
C HIS A 117 -10.43 -4.52 8.21
N GLU A 118 -10.61 -5.56 9.02
CA GLU A 118 -9.86 -5.74 10.28
C GLU A 118 -8.34 -5.86 10.12
N GLY A 119 -7.90 -6.29 8.94
CA GLY A 119 -6.48 -6.37 8.57
C GLY A 119 -5.86 -5.06 8.09
N ILE A 120 -6.61 -3.95 8.05
CA ILE A 120 -6.16 -2.65 7.55
C ILE A 120 -6.24 -1.61 8.68
N SER A 121 -5.15 -0.92 8.94
CA SER A 121 -5.13 0.21 9.89
C SER A 121 -5.71 1.47 9.25
N PHE A 122 -5.23 1.81 8.05
CA PHE A 122 -5.69 2.99 7.32
C PHE A 122 -5.37 2.91 5.82
N LEU A 123 -6.02 3.77 5.06
CA LEU A 123 -5.71 4.07 3.66
C LEU A 123 -5.12 5.47 3.56
N LEU A 124 -4.20 5.71 2.62
CA LEU A 124 -3.81 7.04 2.17
C LEU A 124 -4.30 7.23 0.72
N VAL A 125 -5.04 8.30 0.49
CA VAL A 125 -5.57 8.73 -0.81
C VAL A 125 -5.39 10.23 -0.97
N HIS A 126 -5.39 10.72 -2.21
CA HIS A 126 -5.24 12.15 -2.50
C HIS A 126 -6.57 12.77 -2.90
N SER A 127 -7.01 13.83 -2.21
CA SER A 127 -8.16 14.63 -2.58
C SER A 127 -7.72 15.88 -3.35
N GLU A 128 -8.47 16.24 -4.39
CA GLU A 128 -8.20 17.48 -5.15
C GLU A 128 -8.35 18.74 -4.29
N THR A 129 -9.26 18.73 -3.33
CA THR A 129 -9.59 19.91 -2.53
C THR A 129 -8.90 19.94 -1.17
N GLU A 130 -8.59 18.76 -0.61
CA GLU A 130 -8.07 18.64 0.76
C GLU A 130 -6.62 18.14 0.82
N GLY A 131 -6.04 17.72 -0.31
CA GLY A 131 -4.72 17.08 -0.37
C GLY A 131 -4.76 15.66 0.19
N GLY A 132 -3.67 15.23 0.83
CA GLY A 132 -3.56 13.87 1.35
C GLY A 132 -4.52 13.57 2.51
N LEU A 133 -5.33 12.52 2.36
CA LEU A 133 -6.29 12.04 3.35
C LEU A 133 -5.89 10.66 3.85
N VAL A 134 -5.87 10.48 5.17
CA VAL A 134 -5.68 9.18 5.81
C VAL A 134 -7.02 8.69 6.35
N LEU A 135 -7.56 7.63 5.75
CA LEU A 135 -8.88 7.07 6.07
C LEU A 135 -8.72 5.85 6.98
N GLY A 136 -9.18 5.93 8.22
CA GLY A 136 -9.33 4.78 9.12
C GLY A 136 -10.78 4.34 9.25
N ALA A 137 -11.02 3.24 9.97
CA ALA A 137 -12.37 2.69 10.17
C ALA A 137 -13.35 3.66 10.85
N LYS A 138 -12.85 4.59 11.67
CA LYS A 138 -13.68 5.47 12.53
C LYS A 138 -13.30 6.95 12.47
N GLY A 139 -12.46 7.32 11.51
CA GLY A 139 -12.03 8.70 11.39
C GLY A 139 -11.10 8.93 10.21
N ILE A 140 -10.88 10.20 9.94
CA ILE A 140 -10.07 10.69 8.83
C ILE A 140 -9.05 11.67 9.40
N TYR A 141 -7.79 11.56 8.98
CA TYR A 141 -6.77 12.56 9.26
C TYR A 141 -6.42 13.33 7.98
N TYR A 142 -6.45 14.65 8.08
CA TYR A 142 -6.17 15.57 6.99
C TYR A 142 -4.69 15.98 7.05
N LEU A 143 -3.87 15.51 6.11
CA LEU A 143 -2.41 15.70 6.16
C LEU A 143 -2.00 17.16 5.93
N GLU A 144 -2.75 17.91 5.12
CA GLU A 144 -2.43 19.31 4.84
C GLU A 144 -2.66 20.20 6.05
N GLN A 145 -3.80 20.03 6.73
CA GLN A 145 -4.21 20.87 7.85
C GLN A 145 -3.75 20.33 9.20
N GLY A 146 -3.39 19.04 9.29
CA GLY A 146 -2.81 18.44 10.49
C GLY A 146 -3.82 18.16 11.61
N TYR A 147 -5.05 17.78 11.28
CA TYR A 147 -6.07 17.41 12.27
C TYR A 147 -6.87 16.18 11.85
N ALA A 148 -7.51 15.54 12.83
CA ALA A 148 -8.41 14.41 12.62
C ALA A 148 -9.88 14.78 12.88
N VAL A 149 -10.78 14.16 12.11
CA VAL A 149 -12.21 14.09 12.40
C VAL A 149 -12.54 12.65 12.79
N GLY A 150 -13.18 12.45 13.95
CA GLY A 150 -13.38 11.13 14.53
C GLY A 150 -12.13 10.62 15.25
N GLU A 151 -11.89 9.31 15.22
CA GLU A 151 -10.66 8.71 15.78
C GLU A 151 -9.47 9.00 14.85
N ASN A 152 -8.34 9.46 15.40
CA ASN A 152 -7.12 9.72 14.62
C ASN A 152 -6.46 8.38 14.19
N PRO A 153 -6.45 8.02 12.89
CA PRO A 153 -5.87 6.77 12.42
C PRO A 153 -4.35 6.68 12.61
N LEU A 154 -3.67 7.82 12.76
CA LEU A 154 -2.22 7.90 12.91
C LEU A 154 -1.73 7.89 14.35
N ALA A 155 -2.64 7.97 15.34
CA ALA A 155 -2.27 8.01 16.76
C ALA A 155 -1.29 6.89 17.18
N PRO A 156 -1.39 5.65 16.66
CA PRO A 156 -0.46 4.57 17.02
C PRO A 156 0.96 4.69 16.42
N PHE A 157 1.17 5.49 15.38
CA PHE A 157 2.36 5.42 14.51
C PHE A 157 3.43 6.48 14.82
N GLY A 158 3.29 7.22 15.92
CA GLY A 158 4.22 8.25 16.34
C GLY A 158 4.07 9.58 15.60
N SER A 159 4.70 10.63 16.13
CA SER A 159 4.49 12.01 15.69
C SER A 159 4.95 12.32 14.26
N SER A 160 5.91 11.54 13.73
CA SER A 160 6.46 11.74 12.38
C SER A 160 5.65 11.06 11.27
N ALA A 161 4.66 10.22 11.61
CA ALA A 161 3.88 9.46 10.63
C ALA A 161 3.21 10.36 9.58
N ALA A 162 2.54 11.42 10.03
CA ALA A 162 1.88 12.37 9.13
C ALA A 162 2.86 13.03 8.15
N ALA A 163 4.06 13.41 8.62
CA ALA A 163 5.08 14.01 7.76
C ALA A 163 5.60 13.02 6.70
N HIS A 164 5.80 11.76 7.08
CA HIS A 164 6.18 10.71 6.13
C HIS A 164 5.10 10.46 5.07
N LEU A 165 3.84 10.33 5.49
CA LEU A 165 2.72 10.12 4.56
C LEU A 165 2.50 11.33 3.64
N LYS A 166 2.59 12.56 4.17
CA LYS A 166 2.50 13.79 3.36
C LYS A 166 3.58 13.86 2.28
N ARG A 167 4.81 13.48 2.63
CA ARG A 167 5.91 13.38 1.65
C ARG A 167 5.60 12.33 0.59
N THR A 168 5.10 11.16 0.99
CA THR A 168 4.74 10.08 0.07
C THR A 168 3.61 10.49 -0.87
N ASP A 169 2.58 11.16 -0.35
CA ASP A 169 1.46 11.68 -1.13
C ASP A 169 1.90 12.68 -2.21
N GLY A 170 2.94 13.45 -1.94
CA GLY A 170 3.50 14.45 -2.87
C GLY A 170 4.33 13.87 -4.02
N PHE A 171 4.53 12.55 -4.10
CA PHE A 171 5.25 11.96 -5.23
C PHE A 171 4.37 11.85 -6.47
N SER A 172 4.93 12.21 -7.63
CA SER A 172 4.22 12.13 -8.92
C SER A 172 3.83 10.71 -9.32
N ASN A 173 4.48 9.71 -8.73
CA ASN A 173 4.22 8.28 -8.94
C ASN A 173 3.64 7.59 -7.70
N ALA A 174 3.05 8.34 -6.76
CA ALA A 174 2.31 7.75 -5.66
C ALA A 174 1.12 6.91 -6.19
N PRO A 175 0.77 5.79 -5.53
CA PRO A 175 -0.37 4.98 -5.94
C PRO A 175 -1.68 5.71 -5.69
N ASP A 176 -2.76 5.25 -6.32
CA ASP A 176 -4.11 5.80 -6.09
C ASP A 176 -4.54 5.57 -4.65
N ILE A 177 -4.25 4.37 -4.13
CA ILE A 177 -4.52 4.00 -2.74
C ILE A 177 -3.27 3.33 -2.17
N LEU A 178 -2.73 3.90 -1.11
CA LEU A 178 -1.77 3.24 -0.25
C LEU A 178 -2.52 2.62 0.94
N VAL A 179 -2.25 1.35 1.23
CA VAL A 179 -2.91 0.59 2.29
C VAL A 179 -1.88 0.27 3.37
N MET A 180 -2.14 0.68 4.60
CA MET A 180 -1.36 0.26 5.75
C MET A 180 -2.09 -0.86 6.46
N SER A 181 -1.43 -2.00 6.63
CA SER A 181 -2.05 -3.13 7.34
C SER A 181 -2.22 -2.85 8.83
N LEU A 182 -2.91 -3.75 9.52
CA LEU A 182 -3.06 -3.77 10.97
C LEU A 182 -1.70 -3.62 11.68
N TYR A 183 -1.65 -2.75 12.69
CA TYR A 183 -0.53 -2.61 13.62
C TYR A 183 -1.02 -2.77 15.06
N ARG A 184 -0.31 -3.59 15.86
CA ARG A 184 -0.56 -3.80 17.30
C ARG A 184 0.54 -3.13 18.13
N PRO A 185 0.30 -1.94 18.72
CA PRO A 185 1.31 -1.21 19.47
C PRO A 185 1.85 -1.97 20.69
N GLU A 186 1.05 -2.84 21.29
CA GLU A 186 1.38 -3.57 22.51
C GLU A 186 2.48 -4.60 22.28
N THR A 187 2.47 -5.24 21.09
CA THR A 187 3.47 -6.26 20.69
C THR A 187 4.48 -5.72 19.69
N GLY A 188 4.19 -4.58 19.06
CA GLY A 188 4.97 -4.05 17.94
C GLY A 188 4.74 -4.80 16.63
N GLU A 189 3.76 -5.71 16.58
CA GLU A 189 3.51 -6.57 15.42
C GLU A 189 2.69 -5.85 14.35
N VAL A 190 2.98 -6.18 13.09
CA VAL A 190 2.25 -5.73 11.91
C VAL A 190 1.77 -6.95 11.12
N ALA A 191 0.68 -6.81 10.37
CA ALA A 191 0.21 -7.86 9.46
C ALA A 191 0.89 -7.70 8.09
N ALA A 192 1.81 -8.58 7.72
CA ALA A 192 2.38 -8.57 6.37
C ALA A 192 1.28 -8.93 5.35
N PHE A 193 1.27 -8.26 4.19
CA PHE A 193 0.49 -8.65 3.02
C PHE A 193 1.20 -9.72 2.19
N GLU A 194 2.47 -10.01 2.51
CA GLU A 194 3.30 -11.06 1.93
C GLU A 194 3.44 -12.25 2.90
N GLU A 195 3.86 -13.41 2.39
CA GLU A 195 3.97 -14.65 3.17
C GLU A 195 5.23 -14.73 4.05
N LEU A 196 6.04 -13.67 4.07
CA LEU A 196 7.30 -13.64 4.81
C LEU A 196 7.08 -13.35 6.31
N VAL A 197 7.83 -14.07 7.14
CA VAL A 197 7.79 -13.92 8.61
C VAL A 197 8.30 -12.55 9.07
N GLY A 198 9.25 -11.98 8.34
CA GLY A 198 9.76 -10.64 8.56
C GLY A 198 9.33 -9.72 7.41
N CYS A 199 8.89 -8.51 7.74
CA CYS A 199 8.46 -7.53 6.76
C CYS A 199 8.99 -6.13 7.10
N HIS A 200 9.03 -5.26 6.09
CA HIS A 200 9.44 -3.87 6.21
C HIS A 200 8.66 -3.00 5.22
N GLY A 201 8.88 -1.68 5.28
CA GLY A 201 8.44 -0.75 4.23
C GLY A 201 7.18 0.03 4.57
N GLY A 202 6.36 -0.43 5.52
CA GLY A 202 5.25 0.35 6.08
C GLY A 202 5.62 1.11 7.36
N LEU A 203 4.59 1.54 8.10
CA LEU A 203 4.73 2.21 9.39
C LEU A 203 4.51 1.22 10.54
N GLY A 204 5.03 1.59 11.72
CA GLY A 204 4.85 0.83 12.96
C GLY A 204 5.92 -0.24 13.17
N GLY A 205 5.94 -0.78 14.39
CA GLY A 205 6.82 -1.87 14.80
C GLY A 205 8.28 -1.47 15.01
N PRO A 206 9.18 -2.44 15.25
CA PRO A 206 10.57 -2.20 15.65
C PRO A 206 11.40 -1.38 14.65
N GLN A 207 11.04 -1.36 13.37
CA GLN A 207 11.69 -0.55 12.32
C GLN A 207 11.71 0.97 12.62
N THR A 208 10.90 1.42 13.58
CA THR A 208 10.80 2.83 14.01
C THR A 208 11.88 3.28 14.99
N HIS A 209 12.84 2.41 15.37
CA HIS A 209 13.91 2.71 16.32
C HIS A 209 15.32 2.72 15.67
N PRO A 210 15.60 3.63 14.72
CA PRO A 210 16.92 3.71 14.10
C PRO A 210 17.95 4.32 15.06
N PHE A 211 19.22 3.99 14.87
CA PHE A 211 20.34 4.68 15.50
C PHE A 211 21.46 4.95 14.48
N VAL A 212 22.27 5.97 14.76
CA VAL A 212 23.49 6.27 14.00
C VAL A 212 24.64 6.36 14.98
N LEU A 213 25.65 5.51 14.81
CA LEU A 213 26.92 5.63 15.51
C LEU A 213 27.90 6.42 14.64
N TYR A 214 28.44 7.51 15.17
CA TYR A 214 29.35 8.38 14.42
C TYR A 214 30.45 8.97 15.34
N PRO A 215 31.63 9.34 14.79
CA PRO A 215 32.69 9.98 15.58
C PRO A 215 32.26 11.31 16.18
N VAL A 216 32.55 11.51 17.47
CA VAL A 216 32.19 12.75 18.21
C VAL A 216 32.76 14.04 17.61
N VAL A 217 33.84 13.93 16.83
CA VAL A 217 34.47 15.07 16.15
C VAL A 217 33.66 15.61 14.97
N LEU A 218 32.66 14.86 14.47
CA LEU A 218 31.83 15.30 13.35
C LEU A 218 30.65 16.15 13.87
N PRO A 219 30.44 17.37 13.32
CA PRO A 219 29.39 18.25 13.79
C PRO A 219 28.01 17.71 13.39
N MET A 220 27.10 17.58 14.36
CA MET A 220 25.72 17.12 14.17
C MET A 220 24.77 18.22 14.64
N ASP A 221 23.75 18.54 13.84
CA ASP A 221 22.69 19.44 14.30
C ASP A 221 21.93 18.80 15.49
N PRO A 222 21.54 19.56 16.51
CA PRO A 222 20.92 19.02 17.73
C PRO A 222 19.47 18.55 17.53
N GLY A 223 18.90 18.72 16.34
CA GLY A 223 17.53 18.31 16.02
C GLY A 223 17.42 16.83 15.62
N PRO A 224 16.21 16.24 15.69
CA PRO A 224 16.01 14.87 15.25
C PRO A 224 16.23 14.73 13.73
N ILE A 225 16.96 13.70 13.32
CA ILE A 225 17.06 13.32 11.91
C ILE A 225 15.83 12.49 11.54
N VAL A 226 14.91 13.08 10.78
CA VAL A 226 13.68 12.41 10.34
C VAL A 226 13.85 11.89 8.91
N GLY A 227 13.96 10.57 8.79
CA GLY A 227 14.03 9.86 7.51
C GLY A 227 15.39 9.91 6.82
N ALA A 228 15.55 9.03 5.83
CA ALA A 228 16.82 8.83 5.13
C ALA A 228 17.33 10.06 4.37
N ALA A 229 16.44 10.93 3.88
CA ALA A 229 16.84 12.13 3.15
C ALA A 229 17.54 13.17 4.06
N ALA A 230 17.03 13.35 5.29
CA ALA A 230 17.67 14.22 6.28
C ALA A 230 19.03 13.64 6.69
N LEU A 231 19.09 12.31 6.92
CA LEU A 231 20.35 11.62 7.23
C LEU A 231 21.37 11.78 6.10
N HIS A 232 20.95 11.60 4.85
CA HIS A 232 21.82 11.79 3.69
C HIS A 232 22.40 13.20 3.64
N THR A 233 21.58 14.24 3.87
CA THR A 233 22.07 15.63 3.93
C THR A 233 23.14 15.80 5.00
N GLN A 234 22.93 15.25 6.20
CA GLN A 234 23.92 15.27 7.28
C GLN A 234 25.24 14.56 6.88
N LEU A 235 25.14 13.36 6.30
CA LEU A 235 26.30 12.61 5.80
C LEU A 235 27.06 13.38 4.71
N LYS A 236 26.35 14.03 3.79
CA LYS A 236 26.97 14.86 2.73
C LYS A 236 27.65 16.10 3.30
N THR A 237 27.11 16.69 4.37
CA THR A 237 27.76 17.79 5.08
C THR A 237 29.10 17.34 5.65
N TRP A 238 29.15 16.19 6.33
CA TRP A 238 30.40 15.63 6.86
C TRP A 238 31.45 15.40 5.78
N VAL A 239 31.07 14.79 4.65
CA VAL A 239 32.00 14.58 3.52
C VAL A 239 32.59 15.92 3.05
N ARG A 240 31.76 16.95 2.89
CA ARG A 240 32.21 18.27 2.43
C ARG A 240 33.12 18.98 3.45
N THR A 241 32.86 18.85 4.74
CA THR A 241 33.69 19.47 5.79
C THR A 241 35.03 18.76 5.95
N SER A 242 35.05 17.43 5.89
CA SER A 242 36.29 16.65 5.99
C SER A 242 37.21 16.86 4.78
N SER A 243 36.66 16.95 3.56
CA SER A 243 37.45 17.25 2.36
C SER A 243 38.02 18.68 2.32
N LYS A 244 37.47 19.62 3.11
CA LYS A 244 38.03 20.97 3.26
C LYS A 244 39.17 21.00 4.27
N GLN A 245 39.10 20.20 5.34
CA GLN A 245 40.16 20.11 6.33
C GLN A 245 41.44 19.47 5.78
N SER A 246 41.34 18.55 4.81
CA SER A 246 42.52 17.93 4.18
C SER A 246 43.23 18.82 3.13
N LYS A 247 42.75 20.05 2.88
CA LYS A 247 43.29 20.99 1.89
C LYS A 247 43.89 22.26 2.51
N LEU A 248 44.01 22.31 3.83
CA LEU A 248 44.81 23.36 4.50
C LEU A 248 46.30 22.93 4.46
N PRO A 249 47.22 23.87 4.19
CA PRO A 249 48.64 23.60 3.96
C PRO A 249 49.37 23.04 5.19
#